data_AF-A0A150J360-F1
#
_entry.id   AF-A0A150J360-F1
#
_cell.length_a   1.000
_cell.length_b   1.000
_cell.length_c   1.000
_cell.angle_alpha   90.00
_cell.angle_beta   90.00
_cell.angle_gamma   90.00
#
_symmetry.space_group_name_H-M   'P 1'
#
loop_
_entity.id
_entity.type
_entity.pdbx_description
1 polymer ?
#
loop_
_entity_poly.entity_id
_entity_poly.type
_entity_poly.pdbx_seq_one_letter_code
_entity_poly.pdbx_strand_id
1 'polypeptide(L)'
;MDLLGGKLEASDKKLISYDSDCDILFVHSGYGSDEKFKGNFDVGDIVLDVSNKGKVRGIEVMNASEYLELNTDILNHLTDFEFQVNQHKNRIGITLVLIADQIKKEKDIIVPLAMALS
;
A
#
# COMPACT_ATOMS: atom_id res chain seq x y z
N MET A 1 16.08 -19.33 0.19
CA MET A 1 14.93 -18.91 1.00
C MET A 1 15.49 -17.94 2.01
N ASP A 2 15.48 -16.66 1.67
CA ASP A 2 15.83 -15.58 2.60
C ASP A 2 14.52 -14.88 2.93
N LEU A 3 13.86 -15.38 3.97
CA LEU A 3 12.74 -14.73 4.64
C LEU A 3 13.35 -13.86 5.75
N LEU A 4 12.94 -12.58 5.81
CA LEU A 4 13.13 -11.65 6.93
C LEU A 4 14.49 -10.92 7.09
N GLY A 5 14.99 -10.25 6.04
CA GLY A 5 16.14 -9.34 6.26
C GLY A 5 16.62 -8.46 5.10
N GLY A 6 16.03 -8.58 3.91
CA GLY A 6 16.34 -7.68 2.82
C GLY A 6 15.67 -6.33 3.05
N LYS A 7 16.45 -5.30 3.36
CA LYS A 7 16.08 -3.91 3.05
C LYS A 7 15.48 -3.94 1.65
N LEU A 8 14.19 -3.64 1.51
CA LEU A 8 13.55 -3.56 0.19
C LEU A 8 14.32 -2.48 -0.57
N GLU A 9 15.29 -2.90 -1.39
CA GLU A 9 15.97 -2.00 -2.31
C GLU A 9 14.87 -1.42 -3.18
N ALA A 10 14.76 -0.09 -3.14
CA ALA A 10 13.74 0.69 -3.84
C ALA A 10 13.55 0.14 -5.26
N SER A 11 12.45 -0.58 -5.50
CA SER A 11 12.16 -1.14 -6.81
C SER A 11 11.65 -0.03 -7.71
N ASP A 12 12.28 0.17 -8.86
CA ASP A 12 11.74 1.02 -9.94
C ASP A 12 10.51 0.38 -10.62
N LYS A 13 10.18 -0.85 -10.25
CA LYS A 13 9.07 -1.63 -10.78
C LYS A 13 7.90 -1.63 -9.82
N LYS A 14 6.71 -1.70 -10.41
CA LYS A 14 5.46 -2.00 -9.74
C LYS A 14 5.53 -3.40 -9.11
N LEU A 15 5.11 -3.53 -7.86
CA LEU A 15 5.11 -4.77 -7.08
C LEU A 15 3.74 -4.95 -6.42
N ILE A 16 3.26 -6.19 -6.41
CA ILE A 16 2.07 -6.63 -5.69
C ILE A 16 2.36 -7.99 -5.07
N SER A 17 2.00 -8.16 -3.81
CA SER A 17 2.17 -9.40 -3.08
C SER A 17 1.12 -9.50 -1.99
N TYR A 18 0.55 -10.68 -1.81
CA TYR A 18 -0.30 -11.01 -0.70
C TYR A 18 0.29 -12.21 0.04
N ASP A 19 0.51 -12.07 1.34
CA ASP A 19 0.90 -13.14 2.25
C ASP A 19 -0.36 -13.65 2.95
N SER A 20 -0.80 -14.86 2.58
CA SER A 20 -2.02 -15.47 3.11
C SER A 20 -1.83 -16.09 4.50
N ASP A 21 -0.59 -16.37 4.93
CA ASP A 21 -0.31 -16.87 6.28
C ASP A 21 -0.41 -15.72 7.30
N CYS A 22 0.01 -14.52 6.91
CA CYS A 22 -0.03 -13.33 7.75
C CYS A 22 -1.23 -12.40 7.49
N ASP A 23 -2.00 -12.64 6.44
CA ASP A 23 -3.05 -11.76 5.90
C ASP A 23 -2.57 -10.32 5.64
N ILE A 24 -1.45 -10.20 4.92
CA ILE A 24 -0.82 -8.90 4.60
C ILE A 24 -0.81 -8.69 3.09
N LEU A 25 -1.41 -7.58 2.64
CA LEU A 25 -1.30 -7.10 1.26
C LEU A 25 -0.23 -6.02 1.16
N PHE A 26 0.70 -6.16 0.22
CA PHE A 26 1.65 -5.13 -0.17
C PHE A 26 1.45 -4.74 -1.63
N VAL A 27 1.30 -3.44 -1.89
CA VAL A 27 1.35 -2.86 -3.24
C VAL A 27 2.34 -1.71 -3.28
N HIS A 28 3.18 -1.65 -4.32
CA HIS A 28 4.17 -0.58 -4.48
C HIS A 28 4.30 -0.17 -5.94
N SER A 29 4.04 1.11 -6.25
CA SER A 29 3.99 1.68 -7.61
C SER A 29 5.36 1.81 -8.28
N GLY A 30 6.44 1.59 -7.53
CA GLY A 30 7.81 1.78 -7.96
C GLY A 30 8.27 3.24 -7.82
N TYR A 31 9.58 3.45 -7.92
CA TYR A 31 10.17 4.78 -7.90
C TYR A 31 10.48 5.30 -9.31
N GLY A 32 10.34 6.61 -9.51
CA GLY A 32 10.88 7.28 -10.70
C GLY A 32 12.39 7.51 -10.59
N SER A 33 13.04 7.89 -11.69
CA SER A 33 14.51 8.00 -11.82
C SER A 33 15.24 8.81 -10.74
N ASP A 34 14.60 9.85 -10.18
CA ASP A 34 15.18 10.68 -9.10
C ASP A 34 14.42 10.56 -7.78
N GLU A 35 13.67 9.47 -7.64
CA GLU A 35 12.83 9.21 -6.50
C GLU A 35 13.37 8.00 -5.72
N LYS A 36 13.30 8.07 -4.41
CA LYS A 36 13.74 6.99 -3.54
C LYS A 36 12.91 6.98 -2.27
N PHE A 37 12.94 5.85 -1.58
CA PHE A 37 12.38 5.72 -0.24
C PHE A 37 12.92 6.82 0.69
N LYS A 38 12.03 7.49 1.42
CA LYS A 38 12.38 8.45 2.47
C LYS A 38 12.00 7.94 3.85
N GLY A 39 10.91 7.20 3.97
CA GLY A 39 10.41 6.67 5.22
C GLY A 39 9.00 6.12 5.02
N ASN A 40 8.43 5.57 6.08
CA ASN A 40 7.06 5.10 6.10
C ASN A 40 6.25 5.79 7.22
N PHE A 41 4.92 5.73 7.06
CA PHE A 41 3.96 6.14 8.07
C PHE A 41 3.12 4.93 8.44
N ASP A 42 3.26 4.48 9.68
CA ASP A 42 2.43 3.43 10.27
C ASP A 42 1.21 4.09 10.94
N VAL A 43 0.00 3.71 10.49
CA VAL A 43 -1.27 4.20 11.01
C VAL A 43 -2.25 3.05 11.15
N GLY A 44 -2.19 2.36 12.29
CA GLY A 44 -3.08 1.25 12.59
C GLY A 44 -2.75 0.06 11.69
N ASP A 45 -3.72 -0.43 10.92
CA ASP A 45 -3.53 -1.56 10.01
C ASP A 45 -2.96 -1.15 8.63
N ILE A 46 -2.49 0.09 8.47
CA ILE A 46 -1.94 0.60 7.21
C ILE A 46 -0.54 1.14 7.41
N VAL A 47 0.40 0.71 6.56
CA VAL A 47 1.71 1.33 6.42
C VAL A 47 1.81 1.99 5.05
N LEU A 48 2.16 3.28 5.02
CA LEU A 48 2.36 4.05 3.79
C LEU A 48 3.84 4.32 3.57
N ASP A 49 4.40 3.78 2.49
CA ASP A 49 5.76 4.12 2.05
C ASP A 49 5.77 5.45 1.32
N VAL A 50 6.63 6.37 1.75
CA VAL A 50 6.72 7.72 1.20
C VAL A 50 8.12 8.01 0.67
N SER A 51 8.14 8.63 -0.50
CA SER A 51 9.38 8.98 -1.18
C SER A 51 10.01 10.30 -0.72
N ASN A 52 11.24 10.54 -1.15
CA ASN A 52 11.93 11.83 -1.01
C ASN A 52 11.20 13.00 -1.69
N LYS A 53 10.23 12.73 -2.57
CA LYS A 53 9.36 13.71 -3.23
C LYS A 53 8.01 13.89 -2.53
N GLY A 54 7.78 13.24 -1.38
CA GLY A 54 6.54 13.33 -0.61
C GLY A 54 5.36 12.58 -1.25
N LYS A 55 5.62 11.65 -2.17
CA LYS A 55 4.59 10.81 -2.78
C LYS A 55 4.49 9.50 -2.02
N VAL A 56 3.26 9.06 -1.76
CA VAL A 56 3.01 7.67 -1.35
C VAL A 56 3.34 6.77 -2.54
N ARG A 57 4.20 5.79 -2.31
CA ARG A 57 4.67 4.84 -3.32
C ARG A 57 4.29 3.42 -3.02
N GLY A 58 4.13 3.06 -1.75
CA GLY A 58 3.63 1.77 -1.32
C GLY A 58 2.56 1.86 -0.25
N ILE A 59 1.74 0.83 -0.18
CA ILE A 59 0.71 0.62 0.82
C ILE A 59 0.84 -0.83 1.28
N GLU A 60 1.06 -1.03 2.57
CA GLU A 60 0.85 -2.31 3.24
C GLU A 60 -0.46 -2.24 4.01
N VAL A 61 -1.27 -3.29 3.88
CA VAL A 61 -2.53 -3.46 4.62
C VAL A 61 -2.40 -4.71 5.47
N MET A 62 -2.41 -4.54 6.79
CA MET A 62 -2.49 -5.60 7.78
C MET A 62 -3.94 -6.08 7.90
N ASN A 63 -4.16 -7.36 8.20
CA ASN A 63 -5.50 -7.97 8.21
C ASN A 63 -6.26 -7.65 6.91
N ALA A 64 -5.58 -7.77 5.77
CA ALA A 64 -6.04 -7.22 4.49
C ALA A 64 -7.43 -7.73 4.09
N SER A 65 -7.73 -8.99 4.39
CA SER A 65 -9.03 -9.59 4.07
C SER A 65 -10.18 -8.91 4.82
N GLU A 66 -9.99 -8.62 6.10
CA GLU A 66 -10.96 -7.92 6.94
C GLU A 66 -11.00 -6.42 6.61
N TYR A 67 -9.85 -5.76 6.57
CA TYR A 67 -9.74 -4.33 6.36
C TYR A 67 -10.32 -3.89 5.01
N LEU A 68 -10.07 -4.68 3.96
CA LEU A 68 -10.58 -4.40 2.62
C LEU A 68 -11.91 -5.10 2.35
N GLU A 69 -12.46 -5.91 3.28
CA GLU A 69 -13.66 -6.72 3.05
C GLU A 69 -13.56 -7.53 1.73
N LEU A 70 -12.42 -8.21 1.53
CA LEU A 70 -12.14 -9.06 0.38
C LEU A 70 -11.76 -10.45 0.87
N ASN A 71 -12.27 -11.50 0.23
CA ASN A 71 -11.83 -12.84 0.59
C ASN A 71 -10.37 -13.08 0.16
N THR A 72 -9.72 -14.00 0.86
CA THR A 72 -8.32 -14.35 0.62
C THR A 72 -8.11 -14.93 -0.78
N ASP A 73 -9.12 -15.58 -1.38
CA ASP A 73 -9.04 -16.07 -2.76
C ASP A 73 -8.80 -14.93 -3.76
N ILE A 74 -9.54 -13.82 -3.67
CA ILE A 74 -9.32 -12.66 -4.54
C ILE A 74 -7.92 -12.07 -4.31
N LEU A 75 -7.50 -11.96 -3.05
CA LEU A 75 -6.20 -11.39 -2.68
C LEU A 75 -5.03 -12.25 -3.20
N ASN A 76 -5.17 -13.57 -3.22
CA ASN A 76 -4.17 -14.50 -3.75
C ASN A 76 -4.04 -14.46 -5.29
N HIS A 77 -5.08 -14.00 -6.00
CA HIS A 77 -5.11 -13.94 -7.46
C HIS A 77 -4.93 -12.52 -8.00
N LEU A 78 -4.40 -11.60 -7.18
CA LEU A 78 -4.12 -10.25 -7.62
C LEU A 78 -3.03 -10.23 -8.69
N THR A 79 -3.33 -9.56 -9.79
CA THR A 79 -2.47 -9.45 -10.97
C THR A 79 -1.95 -8.04 -11.17
N ASP A 80 -2.72 -7.04 -10.73
CA ASP A 80 -2.37 -5.64 -10.86
C ASP A 80 -3.13 -4.77 -9.85
N PHE A 81 -2.72 -3.51 -9.72
CA PHE A 81 -3.40 -2.53 -8.88
C PHE A 81 -3.24 -1.11 -9.42
N GLU A 82 -4.11 -0.19 -9.03
CA GLU A 82 -3.88 1.24 -9.18
C GLU A 82 -4.21 1.90 -7.85
N PHE A 83 -3.52 2.98 -7.50
CA PHE A 83 -4.00 3.79 -6.40
C PHE A 83 -3.83 5.29 -6.69
N GLN A 84 -4.79 6.06 -6.20
CA GLN A 84 -4.76 7.51 -6.22
C GLN A 84 -4.74 8.01 -4.77
N VAL A 85 -3.85 8.96 -4.49
CA VAL A 85 -3.74 9.58 -3.17
C VAL A 85 -4.18 11.04 -3.24
N ASN A 86 -5.17 11.39 -2.43
CA ASN A 86 -5.70 12.74 -2.28
C ASN A 86 -5.39 13.23 -0.86
N GLN A 87 -4.51 14.23 -0.75
CA GLN A 87 -4.15 14.80 0.55
C GLN A 87 -5.10 15.94 0.90
N HIS A 88 -5.63 15.89 2.13
CA HIS A 88 -6.43 16.95 2.74
C HIS A 88 -5.74 17.42 4.03
N LYS A 89 -6.20 18.55 4.58
CA LYS A 89 -5.59 19.20 5.76
C LYS A 89 -5.41 18.26 6.97
N ASN A 90 -6.32 17.32 7.17
CA ASN A 90 -6.38 16.45 8.35
C ASN A 90 -6.47 14.96 8.01
N ARG A 91 -6.36 14.59 6.73
CA ARG A 91 -6.47 13.20 6.29
C ARG A 91 -5.81 12.99 4.95
N ILE A 92 -5.40 11.76 4.69
CA ILE A 92 -5.05 11.25 3.37
C ILE A 92 -6.19 10.33 2.95
N GLY A 93 -6.80 10.61 1.82
CA GLY A 93 -7.71 9.68 1.14
C GLY A 93 -6.96 8.91 0.08
N ILE A 94 -7.12 7.59 0.06
CA ILE A 94 -6.51 6.70 -0.92
C ILE A 94 -7.63 5.89 -1.55
N THR A 95 -7.76 5.97 -2.87
CA THR A 95 -8.60 5.05 -3.63
C THR A 95 -7.67 3.98 -4.19
N LEU A 96 -7.86 2.73 -3.75
CA LEU A 96 -7.10 1.55 -4.16
C LEU A 96 -7.99 0.68 -5.06
N VAL A 97 -7.52 0.45 -6.28
CA VAL A 97 -8.12 -0.47 -7.24
C VAL A 97 -7.26 -1.72 -7.30
N LEU A 98 -7.85 -2.87 -7.02
CA LEU A 98 -7.22 -4.18 -7.07
C LEU A 98 -7.79 -4.99 -8.23
N ILE A 99 -6.93 -5.66 -9.00
CA ILE A 99 -7.31 -6.38 -10.21
C ILE A 99 -6.92 -7.86 -10.06
N ALA A 100 -7.91 -8.75 -10.04
CA ALA A 100 -7.73 -10.21 -9.99
C ALA A 100 -8.54 -10.87 -11.11
N ASP A 101 -7.91 -11.64 -12.00
CA ASP A 101 -8.58 -12.42 -13.05
C ASP A 101 -9.72 -11.69 -13.80
N GLN A 102 -9.48 -10.43 -14.18
CA GLN A 102 -10.43 -9.49 -14.84
C GLN A 102 -11.51 -8.85 -13.94
N ILE A 103 -11.56 -9.18 -12.66
CA ILE A 103 -12.40 -8.51 -11.66
C ILE A 103 -11.64 -7.31 -11.11
N LYS A 104 -12.29 -6.14 -11.11
CA LYS A 104 -11.79 -4.94 -10.43
C LYS A 104 -12.53 -4.75 -9.10
N LYS A 105 -11.77 -4.50 -8.03
CA LYS A 105 -12.29 -4.14 -6.71
C LYS A 105 -11.73 -2.78 -6.33
N GLU A 106 -12.61 -1.82 -6.10
CA GLU A 106 -12.27 -0.48 -5.64
C GLU A 106 -12.51 -0.39 -4.14
N LYS A 107 -11.56 0.19 -3.41
CA LYS A 107 -11.59 0.37 -1.96
C LYS A 107 -11.07 1.75 -1.60
N ASP A 108 -11.81 2.46 -0.76
CA ASP A 108 -11.40 3.76 -0.24
C ASP A 108 -10.83 3.59 1.17
N ILE A 109 -9.61 4.06 1.35
CA ILE A 109 -8.87 4.04 2.61
C ILE A 109 -8.71 5.49 3.08
N ILE A 110 -9.11 5.76 4.32
CA ILE A 110 -8.97 7.08 4.93
C ILE A 110 -7.97 6.99 6.07
N VAL A 111 -6.82 7.63 5.90
CA VAL A 111 -5.76 7.71 6.90
C VAL A 111 -5.83 9.08 7.58
N PRO A 112 -6.27 9.18 8.86
CA PRO A 112 -6.29 10.44 9.58
C PRO A 112 -4.87 10.93 9.87
N LEU A 113 -4.63 12.23 9.67
CA LEU A 113 -3.36 12.86 10.06
C LEU A 113 -3.50 13.39 11.48
N ALA A 114 -2.65 12.92 12.39
CA ALA A 114 -2.54 13.50 13.71
C ALA A 114 -2.10 14.96 13.58
N MET A 115 -2.97 15.89 13.99
CA MET A 115 -2.56 17.28 14.13
C MET A 115 -1.72 17.39 15.40
N ALA A 116 -0.48 17.85 15.27
CA ALA A 116 0.21 18.40 16.43
C ALA A 116 -0.64 19.58 16.93
N LEU A 117 -1.12 19.50 18.17
CA LEU A 117 -1.71 20.65 18.85
C LEU A 117 -0.57 21.65 19.04
N SER A 118 -0.51 22.66 18.17
CA SER A 118 0.39 23.82 18.29
C SER A 118 -0.11 24.79 19.33
#